data_AF-D5X2P6-F1
#
_entry.id   AF-D5X2P6-F1
#
_cell.length_a   1.000
_cell.length_b   1.000
_cell.length_c   1.000
_cell.angle_alpha   90.00
_cell.angle_beta   90.00
_cell.angle_gamma   90.00
#
_symmetry.space_group_name_H-M   'P 1'
#
loop_
_entity.id
_entity.type
_entity.pdbx_description
1 polymer ?
#
loop_
_entity_poly.entity_id
_entity_poly.type
_entity_poly.pdbx_seq_one_letter_code
_entity_poly.pdbx_strand_id
1 'polypeptide(L)'
;MNETQMTATQSAQALFTSLLDEQVHLFAGVSTLSMDDVRQSLYLFCLEHAAGLDAFNPLLGTPKNYIMGRMWGLIERWRPMSSLDDMLSDDHDPPIRQRLPDAMQAPGVEAALIARAQRQTEDQIRDDLELSSRKSLHGLPTAVALVTHCDRPLSEVARRCGKNRWRLRQAVRQQRSGLAQGGGLAG
;
A
#
# COMPACT_ATOMS: atom_id res chain seq x y z
N MET A 1 40.72 -30.79 -16.93
CA MET A 1 39.97 -29.78 -17.70
C MET A 1 39.86 -30.34 -19.11
N ASN A 2 38.64 -30.71 -19.51
CA ASN A 2 38.39 -31.68 -20.58
C ASN A 2 38.31 -31.00 -21.95
N GLU A 3 38.84 -31.63 -23.00
CA GLU A 3 38.88 -31.10 -24.38
C GLU A 3 37.52 -30.63 -24.90
N THR A 4 36.43 -31.28 -24.46
CA THR A 4 35.04 -30.90 -24.76
C THR A 4 34.63 -29.53 -24.22
N GLN A 5 35.21 -29.10 -23.09
CA GLN A 5 34.98 -27.76 -22.53
C GLN A 5 35.77 -26.68 -23.31
N MET A 6 36.92 -27.05 -23.89
CA MET A 6 37.70 -26.15 -24.76
C MET A 6 37.02 -25.94 -26.11
N THR A 7 36.38 -26.97 -26.68
CA THR A 7 35.65 -26.83 -27.95
C THR A 7 34.36 -26.01 -27.80
N ALA A 8 33.64 -26.19 -26.68
CA ALA A 8 32.41 -25.44 -26.41
C ALA A 8 32.69 -23.95 -26.21
N THR A 9 33.75 -23.60 -25.49
CA THR A 9 34.16 -22.20 -25.27
C THR A 9 34.61 -21.53 -26.57
N GLN A 10 35.34 -22.22 -27.45
CA GLN A 10 35.70 -21.68 -28.77
C GLN A 10 34.48 -21.46 -29.67
N SER A 11 33.53 -22.40 -29.69
CA SER A 11 32.29 -22.27 -30.45
C SER A 11 31.42 -21.11 -29.94
N ALA A 12 31.27 -20.98 -28.62
CA ALA A 12 30.58 -19.87 -27.98
C ALA A 12 31.24 -18.52 -28.29
N GLN A 13 32.57 -18.45 -28.24
CA GLN A 13 33.31 -17.23 -28.56
C GLN A 13 33.08 -16.79 -30.02
N ALA A 14 33.11 -17.72 -30.97
CA ALA A 14 32.87 -17.41 -32.39
C ALA A 14 31.43 -16.89 -32.61
N LEU A 15 30.44 -17.52 -31.97
CA LEU A 15 29.04 -17.07 -32.01
C LEU A 15 28.90 -15.68 -31.38
N PHE A 16 29.49 -15.47 -30.20
CA PHE A 16 29.45 -14.20 -29.50
C PHE A 16 30.02 -13.06 -30.34
N THR A 17 31.22 -13.23 -30.91
CA THR A 17 31.84 -12.21 -31.77
C THR A 17 30.96 -11.88 -32.97
N SER A 18 30.30 -12.88 -33.57
CA SER A 18 29.39 -12.64 -34.71
C SER A 18 28.12 -11.86 -34.34
N LEU A 19 27.69 -11.91 -33.08
CA LEU A 19 26.49 -11.24 -32.58
C LEU A 19 26.79 -9.88 -31.95
N LEU A 20 28.00 -9.71 -31.43
CA LEU A 20 28.47 -8.52 -30.73
C LEU A 20 28.44 -7.29 -31.65
N ASP A 21 28.98 -7.41 -32.86
CA ASP A 21 29.17 -6.29 -33.78
C ASP A 21 27.86 -5.82 -34.43
N GLU A 22 26.88 -6.72 -34.58
CA GLU A 22 25.68 -6.39 -35.35
C GLU A 22 24.54 -5.81 -34.50
N GLN A 23 24.35 -6.26 -33.25
CA GLN A 23 23.04 -6.06 -32.58
C GLN A 23 23.09 -5.73 -31.08
N VAL A 24 24.28 -5.71 -30.44
CA VAL A 24 24.37 -5.44 -28.99
C VAL A 24 23.99 -4.00 -28.61
N HIS A 25 24.29 -3.04 -29.47
CA HIS A 25 23.92 -1.64 -29.24
C HIS A 25 22.41 -1.42 -29.25
N LEU A 26 21.64 -2.22 -30.01
CA LEU A 26 20.18 -2.14 -30.05
C LEU A 26 19.57 -2.52 -28.70
N PHE A 27 20.19 -3.48 -28.00
CA PHE A 27 19.73 -3.95 -26.70
C PHE A 27 20.03 -2.96 -25.58
N ALA A 28 21.24 -2.40 -25.53
CA ALA A 28 21.57 -1.40 -24.53
C ALA A 28 20.75 -0.11 -24.70
N GLY A 29 20.40 0.27 -25.94
CA GLY A 29 19.60 1.47 -26.20
C GLY A 29 18.13 1.39 -25.77
N VAL A 30 17.60 0.18 -25.54
CA VAL A 30 16.19 -0.07 -25.17
C VAL A 30 16.04 -0.77 -23.82
N SER A 31 17.17 -1.08 -23.19
CA SER A 31 17.27 -1.74 -21.89
C SER A 31 17.79 -0.76 -20.85
N THR A 32 17.51 -1.09 -19.60
CA THR A 32 18.01 -0.38 -18.41
C THR A 32 19.31 -0.99 -17.91
N LEU A 33 19.71 -2.13 -18.49
CA LEU A 33 20.96 -2.83 -18.21
C LEU A 33 22.14 -2.05 -18.78
N SER A 34 23.27 -2.08 -18.07
CA SER A 34 24.52 -1.52 -18.58
C SER A 34 24.98 -2.28 -19.84
N MET A 35 25.78 -1.62 -20.68
CA MET A 35 26.36 -2.25 -21.87
C MET A 35 27.15 -3.52 -21.51
N ASP A 36 27.80 -3.53 -20.34
CA ASP A 36 28.58 -4.66 -19.88
C ASP A 36 27.69 -5.82 -19.43
N ASP A 37 26.57 -5.55 -18.76
CA ASP A 37 25.60 -6.59 -18.39
C ASP A 37 24.94 -7.22 -19.62
N VAL A 38 24.64 -6.41 -20.64
CA VAL A 38 24.12 -6.91 -21.92
C VAL A 38 25.14 -7.82 -22.61
N ARG A 39 26.42 -7.41 -22.62
CA ARG A 39 27.51 -8.22 -23.20
C ARG A 39 27.72 -9.52 -22.44
N GLN A 40 27.75 -9.48 -21.10
CA GLN A 40 27.91 -10.66 -20.26
C GLN A 40 26.74 -11.62 -20.45
N SER A 41 25.51 -11.12 -20.48
CA SER A 41 24.30 -11.92 -20.69
C SER A 41 24.30 -12.59 -22.07
N LEU A 42 24.68 -11.85 -23.12
CA LEU A 42 24.79 -12.40 -24.46
C LEU A 42 25.85 -13.51 -24.53
N TYR A 43 27.01 -13.29 -23.89
CA TYR A 43 28.07 -14.29 -23.84
C TYR A 43 27.63 -15.55 -23.09
N LEU A 44 26.91 -15.40 -21.97
CA LEU A 44 26.35 -16.53 -21.22
C LEU A 44 25.38 -17.35 -22.07
N PHE A 45 24.49 -16.72 -22.85
CA PHE A 45 23.60 -17.46 -23.75
C PHE A 45 24.34 -18.20 -24.86
N CYS A 46 25.44 -17.63 -25.38
CA CYS A 46 26.29 -18.33 -26.35
C CYS A 46 26.97 -19.56 -25.72
N LEU A 47 27.39 -19.48 -24.45
CA LEU A 47 27.96 -20.60 -23.71
C LEU A 47 26.93 -21.69 -23.43
N GLU A 48 25.72 -21.32 -22.98
CA GLU A 48 24.62 -22.27 -22.77
C GLU A 48 24.26 -23.02 -24.05
N HIS A 49 24.22 -22.30 -25.17
CA HIS A 49 23.95 -22.86 -26.49
C HIS A 49 25.05 -23.82 -26.94
N ALA A 50 26.32 -23.42 -26.86
CA ALA A 50 27.45 -24.27 -27.23
C ALA A 50 27.59 -25.50 -26.33
N ALA A 51 27.11 -25.42 -25.08
CA ALA A 51 27.04 -26.55 -24.15
C ALA A 51 25.82 -27.46 -24.39
N GLY A 52 24.88 -27.08 -25.26
CA GLY A 52 23.64 -27.83 -25.52
C GLY A 52 22.70 -27.87 -24.31
N LEU A 53 22.79 -26.88 -23.44
CA LEU A 53 21.98 -26.79 -22.21
C LEU A 53 20.70 -25.97 -22.40
N ASP A 54 20.57 -25.30 -23.53
CA ASP A 54 19.39 -24.51 -23.87
C ASP A 54 18.31 -25.37 -24.57
N ALA A 55 17.11 -24.79 -24.69
CA ALA A 55 15.97 -25.45 -25.34
C ALA A 55 15.92 -25.14 -26.84
N PHE A 56 17.06 -24.90 -27.49
CA PHE A 56 17.08 -24.54 -28.90
C PHE A 56 16.55 -25.66 -29.78
N ASN A 57 15.63 -25.33 -30.69
CA ASN A 57 15.11 -26.25 -31.69
C ASN A 57 15.51 -25.77 -33.10
N PRO A 58 16.35 -26.52 -33.82
CA PRO A 58 16.81 -26.13 -35.17
C PRO A 58 15.68 -26.07 -36.21
N LEU A 59 14.52 -26.69 -35.94
CA LEU A 59 13.35 -26.61 -36.82
C LEU A 59 12.61 -25.26 -36.71
N LEU A 60 12.82 -24.50 -35.64
CA LEU A 60 12.13 -23.24 -35.37
C LEU A 60 12.91 -22.01 -35.82
N GLY A 61 14.21 -22.15 -36.13
CA GLY A 61 15.02 -21.03 -36.59
C GLY A 61 16.51 -21.25 -36.44
N THR A 62 17.27 -20.16 -36.59
CA THR A 62 18.73 -20.17 -36.46
C THR A 62 19.15 -19.95 -35.00
N PRO A 63 20.33 -20.44 -34.59
CA PRO A 63 20.90 -20.18 -33.26
C PRO A 63 20.97 -18.68 -32.92
N LYS A 64 21.33 -17.87 -33.93
CA LYS A 64 21.33 -16.41 -33.85
C LYS A 64 19.96 -15.87 -33.45
N ASN A 65 18.90 -16.20 -34.19
CA ASN A 65 17.57 -15.69 -33.90
C ASN A 65 17.07 -16.14 -32.52
N TYR A 66 17.41 -17.36 -32.11
CA TYR A 66 17.07 -17.89 -30.80
C TYR A 66 17.75 -17.11 -29.66
N ILE A 67 19.06 -16.93 -29.73
CA ILE A 67 19.83 -16.18 -28.72
C ILE A 67 19.34 -14.74 -28.65
N MET A 68 19.06 -14.12 -29.80
CA MET A 68 18.51 -12.76 -29.87
C MET A 68 17.11 -12.66 -29.27
N GLY A 69 16.24 -13.65 -29.52
CA GLY A 69 14.93 -13.73 -28.86
C GLY A 69 15.06 -13.86 -27.34
N ARG A 70 16.04 -14.63 -26.85
CA ARG A 70 16.33 -14.72 -25.41
C ARG A 70 16.83 -13.40 -24.82
N MET A 71 17.67 -12.67 -25.54
CA MET A 71 18.11 -11.32 -25.16
C MET A 71 16.94 -10.34 -25.10
N TRP A 72 16.02 -10.36 -26.09
CA TRP A 72 14.81 -9.56 -26.04
C TRP A 72 13.93 -9.89 -24.83
N GLY A 73 13.70 -11.18 -24.56
CA GLY A 73 12.96 -11.61 -23.37
C GLY A 73 13.64 -11.23 -22.07
N LEU A 74 14.98 -11.18 -22.03
CA LEU A 74 15.72 -10.63 -20.89
C LEU A 74 15.39 -9.15 -20.71
N ILE A 75 15.55 -8.35 -21.76
CA ILE A 75 15.35 -6.90 -21.71
C ILE A 75 13.91 -6.54 -21.37
N GLU A 76 12.92 -7.22 -21.95
CA GLU A 76 11.51 -7.00 -21.61
C GLU A 76 11.20 -7.27 -20.14
N ARG A 77 11.92 -8.20 -19.48
CA ARG A 77 11.79 -8.44 -18.03
C ARG A 77 12.43 -7.34 -17.19
N TRP A 78 13.48 -6.69 -17.68
CA TRP A 78 14.20 -5.62 -16.98
C TRP A 78 13.62 -4.22 -17.26
N ARG A 79 12.90 -4.04 -18.38
CA ARG A 79 12.25 -2.78 -18.76
C ARG A 79 11.30 -2.20 -17.70
N PRO A 80 10.51 -2.98 -16.94
CA PRO A 80 9.69 -2.46 -15.84
C PRO A 80 10.49 -2.20 -14.56
N MET A 81 11.73 -2.67 -14.47
CA MET A 81 12.51 -2.69 -13.23
C MET A 81 13.32 -1.40 -13.02
N SER A 82 13.50 -0.56 -14.05
CA SER A 82 14.05 0.80 -13.90
C SER A 82 13.20 1.72 -13.04
N SER A 83 11.90 1.46 -12.92
CA SER A 83 11.06 2.30 -12.04
C SER A 83 11.38 2.11 -10.55
N LEU A 84 12.18 1.10 -10.18
CA LEU A 84 12.59 0.85 -8.80
C LEU A 84 13.87 1.61 -8.40
N ASP A 85 14.82 1.80 -9.32
CA ASP A 85 16.07 2.53 -9.02
C ASP A 85 15.89 4.06 -9.09
N ASP A 86 15.02 4.58 -9.96
CA ASP A 86 14.60 5.99 -9.95
C ASP A 86 13.82 6.35 -8.67
N MET A 87 13.23 5.37 -7.96
CA MET A 87 12.61 5.59 -6.64
C MET A 87 13.63 5.72 -5.50
N LEU A 88 14.89 5.37 -5.72
CA LEU A 88 15.94 5.42 -4.69
C LEU A 88 16.85 6.64 -4.82
N SER A 89 16.82 7.34 -5.96
CA SER A 89 17.84 8.34 -6.30
C SER A 89 17.35 9.77 -6.48
N ASP A 90 16.05 10.04 -6.60
CA ASP A 90 15.57 11.40 -6.88
C ASP A 90 14.52 11.90 -5.88
N ASP A 91 14.97 12.83 -5.03
CA ASP A 91 14.17 13.51 -4.00
C ASP A 91 13.33 14.67 -4.60
N HIS A 92 13.39 14.92 -5.91
CA HIS A 92 12.75 16.09 -6.54
C HIS A 92 12.14 15.81 -7.92
N ASP A 93 11.00 15.12 -7.98
CA ASP A 93 9.78 15.53 -8.71
C ASP A 93 8.83 14.34 -8.91
N PRO A 94 7.50 14.53 -8.81
CA PRO A 94 6.57 13.42 -8.98
C PRO A 94 6.49 13.02 -10.46
N PRO A 95 6.83 11.77 -10.83
CA PRO A 95 6.64 11.33 -12.20
C PRO A 95 5.13 11.26 -12.50
N ILE A 96 4.78 11.39 -13.78
CA ILE A 96 3.42 11.18 -14.31
C ILE A 96 3.11 9.68 -14.14
N ARG A 97 2.83 9.28 -12.90
CA ARG A 97 2.27 7.99 -12.54
C ARG A 97 0.91 7.96 -13.23
N GLN A 98 0.66 6.98 -14.09
CA GLN A 98 -0.70 6.51 -14.29
C GLN A 98 -1.21 6.09 -12.91
N ARG A 99 -1.80 7.06 -12.19
CA ARG A 99 -2.44 6.82 -10.90
C ARG A 99 -3.50 5.78 -11.19
N LEU A 100 -3.21 4.54 -10.80
CA LEU A 100 -4.28 3.62 -10.46
C LEU A 100 -5.23 4.45 -9.55
N PRO A 101 -6.52 4.58 -9.89
CA PRO A 101 -7.45 5.36 -9.07
C PRO A 101 -7.22 5.03 -7.60
N ASP A 102 -7.16 6.05 -6.74
CA ASP A 102 -6.75 5.87 -5.33
C ASP A 102 -7.56 4.79 -4.59
N ALA A 103 -8.75 4.46 -5.10
CA ALA A 103 -9.59 3.35 -4.65
C ALA A 103 -9.00 1.94 -4.88
N MET A 104 -8.05 1.77 -5.80
CA MET A 104 -7.43 0.47 -6.15
C MET A 104 -5.99 0.34 -5.66
N GLN A 105 -5.43 1.39 -5.05
CA GLN A 105 -4.13 1.28 -4.40
C GLN A 105 -4.34 0.61 -3.04
N ALA A 106 -3.82 -0.60 -2.90
CA ALA A 106 -3.77 -1.24 -1.58
C ALA A 106 -2.94 -0.33 -0.66
N PRO A 107 -3.49 0.13 0.48
CA PRO A 107 -2.72 0.96 1.40
C PRO A 107 -1.46 0.20 1.80
N GLY A 108 -0.31 0.88 1.74
CA GLY A 108 0.95 0.31 2.24
C GLY A 108 0.79 -0.19 3.67
N VAL A 109 1.60 -1.17 4.07
CA VAL A 109 1.51 -1.82 5.39
C VAL A 109 1.46 -0.79 6.53
N GLU A 110 2.25 0.28 6.42
CA GLU A 110 2.24 1.40 7.37
C GLU A 110 0.89 2.13 7.42
N ALA A 111 0.32 2.52 6.27
CA ALA A 111 -0.98 3.18 6.20
C ALA A 111 -2.12 2.28 6.73
N ALA A 112 -2.04 0.97 6.48
CA ALA A 112 -2.98 0.00 7.03
C ALA A 112 -2.88 -0.12 8.56
N LEU A 113 -1.66 -0.07 9.11
CA LEU A 113 -1.43 -0.06 10.56
C LEU A 113 -1.89 1.24 11.21
N ILE A 114 -1.64 2.40 10.58
CA ILE A 114 -2.13 3.70 11.04
C ILE A 114 -3.66 3.74 11.04
N ALA A 115 -4.30 3.31 9.96
CA ALA A 115 -5.77 3.27 9.87
C ALA A 115 -6.40 2.31 10.88
N ARG A 116 -5.70 1.23 11.25
CA ARG A 116 -6.13 0.31 12.31
C ARG A 116 -6.00 0.95 13.69
N ALA A 117 -4.88 1.62 13.96
CA ALA A 117 -4.68 2.33 15.22
C ALA A 117 -5.70 3.47 15.40
N GLN A 118 -5.96 4.24 14.33
CA GLN A 118 -6.98 5.30 14.33
C GLN A 118 -8.38 4.76 14.64
N ARG A 119 -8.79 3.65 13.98
CA ARG A 119 -10.07 3.00 14.30
C ARG A 119 -10.17 2.55 15.75
N GLN A 120 -9.10 1.97 16.29
CA GLN A 120 -9.07 1.58 17.71
C GLN A 120 -9.20 2.79 18.63
N THR A 121 -8.55 3.91 18.32
CA THR A 121 -8.70 5.13 19.14
C THR A 121 -10.10 5.74 19.03
N GLU A 122 -10.72 5.73 17.85
CA GLU A 122 -12.08 6.23 17.66
C GLU A 122 -13.11 5.37 18.40
N ASP A 123 -12.96 4.05 18.35
CA ASP A 123 -13.83 3.12 19.08
C ASP A 123 -13.65 3.29 20.59
N GLN A 124 -12.41 3.46 21.08
CA GLN A 124 -12.15 3.74 22.50
C GLN A 124 -12.81 5.06 22.96
N ILE A 125 -12.70 6.12 22.15
CA ILE A 125 -13.34 7.42 22.45
C ILE A 125 -14.86 7.27 22.45
N ARG A 126 -15.44 6.49 21.52
CA ARG A 126 -16.87 6.22 21.48
C ARG A 126 -17.34 5.48 22.73
N ASP A 127 -16.62 4.44 23.13
CA ASP A 127 -16.94 3.66 24.34
C ASP A 127 -16.84 4.51 25.61
N ASP A 128 -15.83 5.37 25.70
CA ASP A 128 -15.67 6.30 26.83
C ASP A 128 -16.78 7.38 26.87
N LEU A 129 -17.21 7.87 25.70
CA LEU A 129 -18.37 8.77 25.59
C LEU A 129 -19.68 8.07 25.98
N GLU A 130 -19.87 6.81 25.57
CA GLU A 130 -21.04 6.03 25.99
C GLU A 130 -21.03 5.75 27.49
N LEU A 131 -19.89 5.39 28.06
CA LEU A 131 -19.75 5.14 29.49
C LEU A 131 -19.98 6.41 30.31
N SER A 132 -19.43 7.54 29.90
CA SER A 132 -19.68 8.83 30.56
C SER A 132 -21.14 9.28 30.43
N SER A 133 -21.76 9.07 29.27
CA SER A 133 -23.20 9.30 29.07
C SER A 133 -24.05 8.43 30.00
N ARG A 134 -23.79 7.12 30.05
CA ARG A 134 -24.48 6.18 30.95
C ARG A 134 -24.31 6.56 32.43
N LYS A 135 -23.09 6.95 32.85
CA LYS A 135 -22.82 7.43 34.21
C LYS A 135 -23.59 8.71 34.53
N SER A 136 -23.65 9.67 33.59
CA SER A 136 -24.37 10.93 33.78
C SER A 136 -25.88 10.76 33.89
N LEU A 137 -26.43 9.75 33.20
CA LEU A 137 -27.85 9.41 33.22
C LEU A 137 -28.24 8.54 34.42
N HIS A 138 -27.27 7.87 35.06
CA HIS A 138 -27.53 6.95 36.16
C HIS A 138 -28.06 7.69 37.38
N GLY A 139 -29.25 7.32 37.86
CA GLY A 139 -29.91 7.97 39.00
C GLY A 139 -30.74 9.21 38.68
N LEU A 140 -30.76 9.67 37.42
CA LEU A 140 -31.64 10.76 37.01
C LEU A 140 -33.04 10.25 36.64
N PRO A 141 -34.12 10.93 37.09
CA PRO A 141 -35.46 10.66 36.58
C PRO A 141 -35.52 10.91 35.07
N THR A 142 -36.14 10.00 34.30
CA THR A 142 -36.21 10.05 32.82
C THR A 142 -36.69 11.40 32.27
N ALA A 143 -37.66 12.03 32.93
CA ALA A 143 -38.18 13.34 32.52
C ALA A 143 -37.15 14.49 32.67
N VAL A 144 -36.21 14.38 33.62
CA VAL A 144 -35.13 15.36 33.76
C VAL A 144 -34.05 15.08 32.72
N ALA A 145 -33.65 13.81 32.55
CA ALA A 145 -32.67 13.40 31.55
C ALA A 145 -33.02 13.86 30.12
N LEU A 146 -34.30 13.72 29.73
CA LEU A 146 -34.79 14.18 28.42
C LEU A 146 -34.66 15.69 28.21
N VAL A 147 -34.76 16.48 29.28
CA VAL A 147 -34.65 17.95 29.22
C VAL A 147 -33.18 18.40 29.30
N THR A 148 -32.34 17.71 30.07
CA THR A 148 -30.95 18.14 30.32
C THR A 148 -29.91 17.55 29.36
N HIS A 149 -30.13 16.33 28.85
CA HIS A 149 -29.16 15.63 27.99
C HIS A 149 -29.67 15.41 26.55
N CYS A 150 -30.97 15.50 26.31
CA CYS A 150 -31.56 15.32 24.97
C CYS A 150 -32.14 16.61 24.38
N ASP A 151 -31.93 17.76 25.03
CA ASP A 151 -32.40 19.10 24.65
C ASP A 151 -33.87 19.16 24.21
N ARG A 152 -34.73 18.29 24.77
CA ARG A 152 -36.15 18.29 24.44
C ARG A 152 -36.86 19.44 25.14
N PRO A 153 -37.80 20.12 24.45
CA PRO A 153 -38.51 21.23 25.04
C PRO A 153 -39.32 20.79 26.26
N LEU A 154 -39.19 21.54 27.35
CA LEU A 154 -39.87 21.31 28.64
C LEU A 154 -41.37 21.07 28.50
N SER A 155 -42.01 21.78 27.57
CA SER A 155 -43.44 21.67 27.26
C SER A 155 -43.83 20.30 26.68
N GLU A 156 -42.97 19.73 25.84
CA GLU A 156 -43.16 18.44 25.20
C GLU A 156 -42.92 17.29 26.19
N VAL A 157 -41.84 17.37 26.97
CA VAL A 157 -41.52 16.34 27.99
C VAL A 157 -42.59 16.30 29.08
N ALA A 158 -43.06 17.46 29.55
CA ALA A 158 -44.16 17.54 30.51
C ALA A 158 -45.44 16.86 29.99
N ARG A 159 -45.77 17.07 28.71
CA ARG A 159 -46.92 16.44 28.05
C ARG A 159 -46.73 14.92 27.92
N ARG A 160 -45.58 14.47 27.43
CA ARG A 160 -45.29 13.04 27.21
C ARG A 160 -45.21 12.24 28.52
N CYS A 161 -44.71 12.84 29.59
CA CYS A 161 -44.56 12.18 30.89
C CYS A 161 -45.71 12.45 31.86
N GLY A 162 -46.77 13.16 31.46
CA GLY A 162 -47.91 13.49 32.32
C GLY A 162 -47.55 14.34 33.55
N LYS A 163 -46.49 15.14 33.49
CA LYS A 163 -45.99 15.95 34.62
C LYS A 163 -46.38 17.41 34.47
N ASN A 164 -46.64 18.08 35.60
CA ASN A 164 -46.84 19.53 35.62
C ASN A 164 -45.54 20.25 35.21
N ARG A 165 -45.65 21.17 34.22
CA ARG A 165 -44.52 21.95 33.68
C ARG A 165 -43.71 22.67 34.76
N TRP A 166 -44.38 23.23 35.76
CA TRP A 166 -43.73 23.99 36.83
C TRP A 166 -42.89 23.09 37.74
N ARG A 167 -43.44 21.93 38.13
CA ARG A 167 -42.72 20.92 38.92
C ARG A 167 -41.51 20.35 38.17
N LEU A 168 -41.66 20.10 36.87
CA LEU A 168 -40.54 19.64 36.02
C LEU A 168 -39.44 20.71 35.91
N ARG A 169 -39.82 21.99 35.75
CA ARG A 169 -38.87 23.11 35.73
C ARG A 169 -38.09 23.23 37.04
N GLN A 170 -38.75 23.04 38.18
CA GLN A 170 -38.11 23.07 39.49
C GLN A 170 -37.15 21.89 39.68
N ALA A 171 -37.55 20.67 39.29
CA ALA A 171 -36.69 19.48 39.36
C ALA A 171 -35.42 19.62 38.49
N VAL A 172 -35.55 20.17 37.28
CA VAL A 172 -34.40 20.45 36.40
C VAL A 172 -33.47 21.50 37.02
N ARG A 173 -34.01 22.56 37.64
CA ARG A 173 -33.21 23.57 38.35
C ARG A 173 -32.44 22.98 39.54
N GLN A 174 -33.11 22.17 40.36
CA GLN A 174 -32.48 21.51 41.51
C GLN A 174 -31.36 20.56 41.09
N GLN A 175 -31.53 19.81 40.00
CA GLN A 175 -30.48 18.95 39.44
C GLN A 175 -29.28 19.74 38.91
N ARG A 176 -29.52 20.86 38.21
CA ARG A 176 -28.43 21.76 37.78
C ARG A 176 -27.69 22.39 38.96
N SER A 177 -28.39 22.74 40.05
CA SER A 177 -27.77 23.25 41.26
C SER A 177 -27.02 22.19 42.07
N GLY A 178 -27.51 20.94 42.09
CA GLY A 178 -26.83 19.80 42.73
C GLY A 178 -25.54 19.39 41.99
N LEU A 179 -25.56 19.39 40.66
CA LEU A 179 -24.36 19.18 39.83
C LEU A 179 -23.31 20.30 40.03
N ALA A 180 -23.74 21.54 40.30
CA ALA A 180 -22.84 22.65 40.60
C ALA A 180 -22.18 22.56 42.00
N GLN A 181 -22.76 21.81 42.94
CA GLN A 181 -22.20 21.59 44.28
C GLN A 181 -21.34 20.32 44.39
N GLY A 182 -21.54 19.31 43.52
CA GLY A 182 -20.76 18.06 43.51
C GLY A 182 -19.46 18.11 42.69
N GLY A 183 -19.17 19.21 42.00
CA GLY A 183 -17.97 19.37 41.15
C GLY A 183 -16.74 19.99 41.84
N GLY A 184 -16.84 20.33 43.12
CA GLY A 184 -15.72 20.83 43.91
C GLY A 184 -15.48 19.93 45.11
N LEU A 185 -14.60 18.94 44.95
CA LEU A 185 -13.78 18.27 45.98
C LEU A 185 -13.28 16.92 45.43
N ALA A 186 -12.21 16.97 44.65
CA ALA A 186 -11.24 15.89 44.51
C ALA A 186 -9.93 16.53 44.05
N GLY A 187 -9.16 17.02 45.02
CA GLY A 187 -7.72 17.20 44.89
C GLY A 187 -7.00 15.89 45.19
#